data_AF-A0A1I7RUW2-F1
#
_entry.id   AF-A0A1I7RUW2-F1
#
_cell.length_a   1.000
_cell.length_b   1.000
_cell.length_c   1.000
_cell.angle_alpha   90.00
_cell.angle_beta   90.00
_cell.angle_gamma   90.00
#
_symmetry.space_group_name_H-M   'P 1'
#
loop_
_entity.id
_entity.type
_entity.pdbx_description
1 polymer ?
#
loop_
_entity_poly.entity_id
_entity_poly.type
_entity_poly.pdbx_seq_one_letter_code
_entity_poly.pdbx_strand_id
1 'polypeptide(L)'
;MFSDIIEFNVSGTILSTTIDTISHDKRSALYQWYIEHKGSNHLLKDKNGLFFIDRDPGCFAIVLNYLRLQRARQLWEVCLPKDPDRLALLTQEAEYYKLPVLRDQAIALLQSADEQGNNSYVSEFLSKSASFSAGFDNLNLGQ
;
A
#
# COMPACT_ATOMS: atom_id res chain seq x y z
N MET A 1 21.17 -14.98 -7.27
CA MET A 1 21.21 -14.57 -5.85
C MET A 1 20.04 -15.22 -5.16
N PHE A 2 20.23 -15.84 -4.00
CA PHE A 2 19.12 -16.14 -3.12
C PHE A 2 18.59 -14.79 -2.60
N SER A 3 17.29 -14.54 -2.72
CA SER A 3 16.72 -13.31 -2.21
C SER A 3 16.47 -13.50 -0.72
N ASP A 4 17.14 -12.71 0.11
CA ASP A 4 17.00 -12.79 1.57
C ASP A 4 15.55 -12.57 1.97
N ILE A 5 15.09 -13.37 2.94
CA ILE A 5 13.76 -13.23 3.53
C ILE A 5 13.80 -12.04 4.50
N ILE A 6 12.75 -11.22 4.45
CA ILE A 6 12.48 -10.14 5.38
C ILE A 6 11.09 -10.32 5.98
N GLU A 7 10.98 -10.06 7.28
CA GLU A 7 9.75 -10.22 8.04
C GLU A 7 9.30 -8.90 8.64
N PHE A 8 7.99 -8.68 8.60
CA PHE A 8 7.32 -7.51 9.15
C PHE A 8 6.30 -7.95 10.19
N ASN A 9 6.29 -7.29 11.34
CA ASN A 9 5.19 -7.34 12.29
C ASN A 9 4.22 -6.20 11.95
N VAL A 10 3.09 -6.51 11.34
CA VAL A 10 2.05 -5.54 10.98
C VAL A 10 0.91 -5.64 11.98
N SER A 11 0.88 -4.71 12.94
CA SER A 11 -0.12 -4.66 14.02
C SER A 11 -0.33 -5.99 14.76
N GLY A 12 0.73 -6.76 14.96
CA GLY A 12 0.71 -8.08 15.62
C GLY A 12 0.68 -9.28 14.66
N THR A 13 0.46 -9.08 13.36
CA THR A 13 0.52 -10.15 12.35
C THR A 13 1.90 -10.19 11.71
N ILE A 14 2.56 -11.35 11.74
CA ILE A 14 3.86 -11.52 11.08
C ILE A 14 3.63 -11.86 9.60
N LEU A 15 4.15 -11.04 8.71
CA LEU A 15 4.15 -11.27 7.27
C LEU A 15 5.59 -11.30 6.75
N SER A 16 5.93 -12.36 6.02
CA SER A 16 7.26 -12.55 5.44
C SER A 16 7.23 -12.35 3.93
N THR A 17 8.32 -11.83 3.38
CA THR A 17 8.53 -11.65 1.95
C THR A 17 10.03 -11.67 1.62
N THR A 18 10.42 -11.35 0.40
CA THR A 18 11.84 -11.27 0.02
C THR A 18 12.29 -9.83 -0.21
N ILE A 19 13.58 -9.56 -0.01
CA ILE A 19 14.22 -8.30 -0.36
C ILE A 19 13.94 -7.93 -1.83
N ASP A 20 13.98 -8.88 -2.75
CA ASP A 20 13.67 -8.64 -4.17
C ASP A 20 12.23 -8.15 -4.38
N THR A 21 11.30 -8.51 -3.51
CA THR A 21 9.89 -8.13 -3.63
C THR A 21 9.73 -6.65 -3.33
N ILE A 22 10.23 -6.23 -2.16
CA ILE A 22 10.15 -4.84 -1.73
C ILE A 22 11.14 -3.94 -2.48
N SER A 23 12.11 -4.55 -3.19
CA SER A 23 13.06 -3.83 -4.04
C SER A 23 12.49 -3.46 -5.42
N HIS A 24 11.31 -3.98 -5.79
CA HIS A 24 10.77 -3.86 -7.15
C HIS A 24 10.44 -2.42 -7.52
N ASP A 25 9.65 -1.73 -6.69
CA ASP A 25 9.30 -0.32 -6.88
C ASP A 25 10.16 0.56 -5.98
N LYS A 26 11.15 1.23 -6.60
CA LYS A 26 12.08 2.12 -5.90
C LYS A 26 11.44 3.37 -5.30
N ARG A 27 10.22 3.71 -5.73
CA ARG A 27 9.47 4.86 -5.23
C ARG A 27 8.58 4.49 -4.05
N SER A 28 8.34 3.18 -3.84
CA SER A 28 7.55 2.70 -2.72
C SER A 28 8.20 3.04 -1.38
N ALA A 29 7.36 3.22 -0.37
CA ALA A 29 7.82 3.43 0.99
C ALA A 29 8.64 2.23 1.50
N LEU A 30 8.26 1.00 1.11
CA LEU A 30 8.99 -0.21 1.52
C LEU A 30 10.43 -0.24 1.00
N TYR A 31 10.64 0.17 -0.25
CA TYR A 31 12.00 0.33 -0.79
C TYR A 31 12.78 1.38 0.00
N GLN A 32 12.21 2.58 0.14
CA GLN A 32 12.88 3.70 0.80
C GLN A 32 13.27 3.32 2.23
N TRP A 33 12.34 2.78 2.99
CA TRP A 33 12.54 2.47 4.40
C TRP A 33 13.52 1.31 4.64
N TYR A 34 13.33 0.19 3.96
CA TYR A 34 14.02 -1.06 4.30
C TYR A 34 15.22 -1.36 3.40
N ILE A 35 15.27 -0.83 2.18
CA ILE A 35 16.34 -1.10 1.22
C ILE A 35 17.31 0.07 1.15
N GLU A 36 16.81 1.25 0.80
CA GLU A 36 17.65 2.45 0.62
C GLU A 36 18.23 2.93 1.95
N HIS A 37 17.37 3.12 2.95
CA HIS A 37 17.79 3.58 4.27
C HIS A 37 18.19 2.41 5.19
N LYS A 38 18.10 1.15 4.74
CA LYS A 38 18.44 -0.05 5.52
C LYS A 38 17.80 -0.07 6.93
N GLY A 39 16.62 0.52 7.08
CA GLY A 39 15.93 0.68 8.36
C GLY A 39 16.65 1.55 9.39
N SER A 40 17.60 2.39 8.97
CA SER A 40 18.63 2.91 9.88
C SER A 40 18.23 4.07 10.79
N ASN A 41 17.07 4.72 10.68
CA ASN A 41 16.74 5.83 11.59
C ASN A 41 15.25 6.03 11.96
N HIS A 42 14.28 5.43 11.25
CA HIS A 42 12.86 5.80 11.39
C HIS A 42 11.88 4.61 11.42
N LEU A 43 12.34 3.40 11.74
CA LEU A 43 11.48 2.22 11.75
C LEU A 43 11.44 1.57 13.12
N LEU A 44 10.23 1.42 13.64
CA LEU A 44 9.95 0.70 14.86
C LEU A 44 10.33 -0.77 14.68
N LYS A 45 10.79 -1.40 15.77
CA LYS A 45 10.94 -2.84 15.87
C LYS A 45 10.15 -3.36 17.05
N ASP A 46 9.58 -4.54 16.91
CA ASP A 46 8.89 -5.21 18.00
C ASP A 46 9.89 -5.82 19.01
N LYS A 47 9.36 -6.47 20.05
CA LYS A 47 10.17 -7.13 21.09
C LYS A 47 11.10 -8.24 20.57
N ASN A 48 10.84 -8.76 19.36
CA ASN A 48 11.64 -9.79 18.71
C ASN A 48 12.61 -9.21 17.69
N GLY A 49 12.65 -7.88 17.53
CA GLY A 49 13.51 -7.19 16.56
C GLY A 49 12.96 -7.17 15.13
N LEU A 50 11.71 -7.62 14.92
CA LEU A 50 11.05 -7.55 13.62
C LEU A 50 10.63 -6.11 13.33
N PHE A 51 10.69 -5.69 12.07
CA PHE A 51 10.21 -4.37 11.67
C PHE A 51 8.71 -4.25 11.93
N PHE A 52 8.32 -3.28 12.74
CA PHE A 52 6.94 -3.05 13.12
C PHE A 52 6.29 -2.00 12.21
N ILE A 53 5.09 -2.30 11.74
CA ILE A 53 4.26 -1.42 10.90
C ILE A 53 2.88 -1.34 11.55
N ASP A 54 2.52 -0.15 12.01
CA ASP A 54 1.24 0.12 12.70
C ASP A 54 0.10 0.37 11.70
N ARG A 55 -0.21 -0.62 10.85
CA ARG A 55 -1.17 -0.56 9.74
C ARG A 55 -2.04 -1.83 9.64
N ASP A 56 -2.97 -1.88 8.68
CA ASP A 56 -3.82 -3.08 8.46
C ASP A 56 -3.02 -4.24 7.84
N PRO A 57 -2.93 -5.40 8.51
CA PRO A 57 -2.11 -6.52 8.04
C PRO A 57 -2.65 -7.17 6.76
N GLY A 58 -3.97 -7.18 6.54
CA GLY A 58 -4.51 -7.82 5.35
C GLY A 58 -4.34 -6.95 4.09
N CYS A 59 -4.38 -5.62 4.21
CA CYS A 59 -4.11 -4.72 3.10
C CYS A 59 -2.61 -4.72 2.81
N PHE A 60 -1.77 -4.83 3.85
CA PHE A 60 -0.35 -5.09 3.65
C PHE A 60 -0.09 -6.39 2.88
N ALA A 61 -0.85 -7.46 3.15
CA ALA A 61 -0.76 -8.69 2.36
C ALA A 61 -1.08 -8.46 0.86
N ILE A 62 -2.08 -7.62 0.55
CA ILE A 62 -2.42 -7.22 -0.83
C ILE A 62 -1.27 -6.40 -1.44
N VAL A 63 -0.70 -5.46 -0.70
CA VAL A 63 0.48 -4.67 -1.13
C VAL A 63 1.66 -5.59 -1.47
N LEU A 64 1.94 -6.58 -0.63
CA LEU A 64 3.00 -7.55 -0.92
C LEU A 64 2.69 -8.37 -2.19
N ASN A 65 1.44 -8.80 -2.37
CA ASN A 65 1.05 -9.54 -3.58
C ASN A 65 1.13 -8.68 -4.85
N TYR A 66 0.71 -7.42 -4.77
CA TYR A 66 0.89 -6.44 -5.85
C TYR A 66 2.35 -6.36 -6.29
N LEU A 67 3.29 -6.17 -5.36
CA LEU A 67 4.72 -6.10 -5.66
C LEU A 67 5.28 -7.42 -6.21
N ARG A 68 4.84 -8.57 -5.67
CA ARG A 68 5.24 -9.91 -6.15
C ARG A 68 4.84 -10.11 -7.61
N LEU A 69 3.58 -9.84 -7.93
CA LEU A 69 3.01 -10.06 -9.25
C LEU A 69 3.57 -9.07 -10.29
N GLN A 70 3.73 -7.80 -9.92
CA GLN A 70 4.39 -6.82 -10.80
C GLN A 70 5.82 -7.23 -11.14
N ARG A 71 6.61 -7.63 -10.13
CA ARG A 71 7.97 -8.13 -10.35
C ARG A 71 7.99 -9.34 -11.28
N ALA A 72 7.03 -10.26 -11.12
CA ALA A 72 6.88 -11.44 -11.95
C ALA A 72 6.24 -11.14 -13.33
N ARG A 73 5.88 -9.88 -13.61
CA ARG A 73 5.13 -9.46 -14.82
C ARG A 73 3.82 -10.24 -15.00
N GLN A 74 3.16 -10.51 -13.88
CA GLN A 74 1.86 -11.18 -13.81
C GLN A 74 0.74 -10.15 -13.62
N LEU A 75 -0.50 -10.56 -13.91
CA LEU A 75 -1.70 -9.76 -13.69
C LEU A 75 -1.88 -9.56 -12.18
N TRP A 76 -1.61 -8.37 -11.67
CA TRP A 76 -1.60 -8.07 -10.23
C TRP A 76 -3.00 -7.68 -9.71
N GLU A 77 -3.86 -7.23 -10.62
CA GLU A 77 -5.25 -6.82 -10.38
C GLU A 77 -6.09 -7.97 -9.82
N VAL A 78 -5.67 -9.22 -10.01
CA VAL A 78 -6.30 -10.42 -9.42
C VAL A 78 -6.27 -10.43 -7.89
N CYS A 79 -5.39 -9.64 -7.27
CA CYS A 79 -5.29 -9.52 -5.81
C CYS A 79 -6.18 -8.42 -5.24
N LEU A 80 -6.88 -7.65 -6.09
CA LEU A 80 -7.74 -6.58 -5.63
C LEU A 80 -9.02 -7.14 -5.00
N PRO A 81 -9.45 -6.57 -3.86
CA PRO A 81 -10.68 -6.99 -3.22
C PRO A 81 -11.89 -6.57 -4.06
N LYS A 82 -12.98 -7.33 -3.93
CA LYS A 82 -14.29 -6.99 -4.52
C LYS A 82 -15.19 -6.22 -3.56
N ASP A 83 -14.86 -6.28 -2.28
CA ASP A 83 -15.60 -5.62 -1.21
C ASP A 83 -15.30 -4.11 -1.21
N PRO A 84 -16.31 -3.22 -1.29
CA PRO A 84 -16.11 -1.77 -1.33
C PRO A 84 -15.39 -1.20 -0.11
N ASP A 85 -15.70 -1.67 1.10
CA ASP A 85 -15.06 -1.18 2.32
C ASP A 85 -13.57 -1.54 2.31
N ARG A 86 -13.25 -2.75 1.84
CA ARG A 86 -11.88 -3.19 1.68
C ARG A 86 -11.14 -2.44 0.57
N LEU A 87 -11.79 -2.10 -0.53
CA LEU A 87 -11.23 -1.24 -1.58
C LEU A 87 -10.92 0.16 -1.04
N ALA A 88 -11.84 0.76 -0.29
CA ALA A 88 -11.64 2.07 0.33
C ALA A 88 -10.45 2.06 1.32
N LEU A 89 -10.35 1.02 2.16
CA LEU A 89 -9.20 0.85 3.04
C LEU A 89 -7.90 0.64 2.25
N LEU A 90 -7.92 -0.17 1.19
CA LEU A 90 -6.75 -0.41 0.34
C LEU A 90 -6.27 0.87 -0.35
N THR A 91 -7.17 1.78 -0.74
CA THR A 91 -6.80 3.11 -1.26
C THR A 91 -5.94 3.87 -0.25
N GLN A 92 -6.32 3.89 1.03
CA GLN A 92 -5.58 4.59 2.08
C GLN A 92 -4.22 3.92 2.38
N GLU A 93 -4.17 2.58 2.39
CA GLU A 93 -2.91 1.87 2.59
C GLU A 93 -1.97 2.03 1.39
N ALA A 94 -2.48 1.97 0.16
CA ALA A 94 -1.68 2.18 -1.04
C ALA A 94 -1.06 3.59 -1.08
N GLU A 95 -1.79 4.61 -0.61
CA GLU A 95 -1.25 5.96 -0.41
C GLU A 95 -0.10 5.95 0.63
N TYR A 96 -0.33 5.35 1.80
CA TYR A 96 0.67 5.23 2.86
C TYR A 96 1.98 4.56 2.37
N TYR A 97 1.86 3.49 1.60
CA TYR A 97 3.01 2.78 1.02
C TYR A 97 3.57 3.42 -0.26
N LYS A 98 3.03 4.57 -0.69
CA LYS A 98 3.41 5.32 -1.90
C LYS A 98 3.32 4.49 -3.19
N LEU A 99 2.18 3.83 -3.39
CA LEU A 99 1.88 2.97 -4.54
C LEU A 99 0.71 3.55 -5.36
N PRO A 100 0.93 4.63 -6.14
CA PRO A 100 -0.14 5.37 -6.80
C PRO A 100 -0.93 4.51 -7.80
N VAL A 101 -0.27 3.60 -8.53
CA VAL A 101 -0.97 2.71 -9.49
C VAL A 101 -1.95 1.77 -8.78
N LEU A 102 -1.54 1.20 -7.63
CA LEU A 102 -2.42 0.35 -6.82
C LEU A 102 -3.60 1.15 -6.25
N ARG A 103 -3.31 2.35 -5.74
CA ARG A 103 -4.29 3.29 -5.19
C ARG A 103 -5.34 3.66 -6.24
N ASP A 104 -4.90 4.10 -7.41
CA ASP A 104 -5.77 4.61 -8.47
C ASP A 104 -6.67 3.50 -9.03
N GLN A 105 -6.15 2.28 -9.15
CA GLN A 105 -6.95 1.13 -9.55
C GLN A 105 -7.99 0.74 -8.48
N ALA A 106 -7.64 0.81 -7.20
CA ALA A 106 -8.60 0.57 -6.12
C ALA A 106 -9.73 1.62 -6.12
N ILE A 107 -9.40 2.90 -6.37
CA ILE A 107 -10.38 3.99 -6.54
C ILE A 107 -11.29 3.72 -7.74
N ALA A 108 -10.74 3.34 -8.88
CA ALA A 108 -11.51 3.06 -10.10
C ALA A 108 -12.51 1.90 -9.88
N LEU A 109 -12.09 0.83 -9.20
CA LEU A 109 -12.99 -0.27 -8.84
C LEU A 109 -14.06 0.18 -7.86
N LEU A 110 -13.72 0.99 -6.86
CA LEU A 110 -14.66 1.53 -5.89
C LEU A 110 -15.73 2.42 -6.55
N GLN A 111 -15.33 3.27 -7.50
CA GLN A 111 -16.24 4.07 -8.32
C GLN A 111 -17.19 3.18 -9.13
N SER A 112 -16.67 2.14 -9.78
CA SER A 112 -17.50 1.21 -10.57
C SER A 112 -18.51 0.42 -9.72
N ALA A 113 -18.19 0.20 -8.43
CA ALA A 113 -19.09 -0.47 -7.50
C ALA A 113 -20.25 0.46 -7.05
N ASP A 114 -20.00 1.76 -6.92
CA ASP A 114 -21.02 2.77 -6.56
C ASP A 114 -22.06 2.95 -7.68
N GLU A 115 -21.63 2.94 -8.94
CA GLU A 115 -22.52 3.05 -10.11
C GLU A 115 -23.52 1.88 -10.20
N GLN A 116 -23.22 0.71 -9.64
CA GLN A 116 -24.10 -0.46 -9.63
C GLN A 116 -24.95 -0.60 -8.36
N GLY A 117 -24.67 0.18 -7.32
CA GLY A 117 -25.38 0.14 -6.05
C GLY A 117 -25.17 1.44 -5.29
N ASN A 118 -26.13 2.35 -5.43
CA ASN A 118 -26.15 3.70 -4.84
C ASN A 118 -25.77 3.70 -3.35
N ASN A 119 -24.48 3.83 -3.04
CA ASN A 119 -23.95 3.72 -1.68
C ASN A 119 -23.45 5.09 -1.22
N SER A 120 -24.27 5.80 -0.44
CA SER A 120 -23.99 7.15 0.05
C SER A 120 -22.65 7.28 0.78
N TYR A 121 -22.14 6.20 1.38
CA TYR A 121 -20.84 6.18 2.03
C TYR A 121 -19.66 6.22 1.03
N VAL A 122 -19.78 5.51 -0.10
CA VAL A 122 -18.72 5.43 -1.12
C VAL A 122 -18.53 6.78 -1.80
N SER A 123 -19.63 7.43 -2.19
CA SER A 123 -19.59 8.79 -2.76
C SER A 123 -18.98 9.81 -1.79
N GLU A 124 -19.31 9.74 -0.49
CA GLU A 124 -18.69 10.58 0.54
C GLU A 124 -17.18 10.32 0.64
N PHE A 125 -16.74 9.06 0.70
CA PHE A 125 -15.32 8.71 0.75
C PHE A 125 -14.54 9.23 -0.45
N LEU A 126 -15.06 9.01 -1.67
CA LEU A 126 -14.42 9.46 -2.91
C LEU A 126 -14.25 10.98 -2.93
N SER A 127 -15.28 11.74 -2.53
CA SER A 127 -15.21 13.21 -2.46
C SER A 127 -14.12 13.72 -1.51
N LYS A 128 -13.96 13.06 -0.35
CA LYS A 128 -12.92 13.39 0.63
C LYS A 128 -11.52 13.05 0.12
N SER A 129 -11.36 11.90 -0.54
CA SER A 129 -10.07 11.47 -1.10
C SER A 129 -9.57 12.41 -2.20
N ALA A 130 -10.45 12.84 -3.11
CA ALA A 130 -10.10 13.77 -4.19
C ALA A 130 -9.68 15.16 -3.65
N SER A 131 -10.33 15.60 -2.57
CA SER A 131 -10.00 16.86 -1.90
C SER A 131 -8.63 16.80 -1.20
N PHE A 132 -8.24 15.63 -0.69
CA PHE A 132 -6.96 15.45 0.00
C PHE A 132 -5.78 15.41 -0.98
N SER A 133 -5.91 14.74 -2.12
CA SER A 133 -4.84 14.69 -3.14
C SER A 133 -4.54 16.07 -3.74
N ALA A 134 -5.57 16.91 -3.94
CA ALA A 134 -5.40 18.29 -4.43
C ALA A 134 -4.65 19.22 -3.45
N GLY A 135 -4.58 18.85 -2.16
CA GLY A 135 -3.86 19.60 -1.13
C GLY A 135 -2.35 19.40 -1.15
N PHE A 136 -1.84 18.30 -1.70
CA PHE A 136 -0.40 18.02 -1.74
C PHE A 136 0.32 18.68 -2.92
N ASP A 137 -0.38 18.89 -4.04
CA ASP A 137 0.20 19.56 -5.22
C ASP A 137 0.53 21.04 -4.97
N ASN A 138 -0.07 21.66 -3.94
CA ASN A 138 0.14 23.06 -3.59
C ASN A 138 1.24 23.31 -2.53
N LEU A 139 1.96 22.27 -2.07
CA LEU A 139 3.00 22.40 -1.04
C LEU A 139 4.45 22.35 -1.57
N ASN A 140 4.66 22.29 -2.90
CA ASN A 140 6.01 22.28 -3.50
C ASN A 140 6.22 23.41 -4.53
N LEU A 141 5.78 24.62 -4.21
CA LEU A 141 6.24 25.86 -4.87
C LEU A 141 6.61 26.89 -3.80
N GLY A 142 7.75 26.65 -3.14
CA GLY A 142 8.21 27.55 -2.08
C GLY A 142 9.54 27.15 -1.47
N GLN A 143 10.61 27.11 -2.28
CA GLN A 143 11.95 27.71 -2.07
C GLN A 143 12.96 27.14 -3.07
#